data_AF-A0A9D0XLZ1-F1
#
_entry.id   AF-A0A9D0XLZ1-F1
#
_cell.length_a   1.000
_cell.length_b   1.000
_cell.length_c   1.000
_cell.angle_alpha   90.00
_cell.angle_beta   90.00
_cell.angle_gamma   90.00
#
_symmetry.space_group_name_H-M   'P 1'
#
loop_
_entity.id
_entity.type
_entity.pdbx_description
1 polymer ?
#
loop_
_entity_poly.entity_id
_entity_poly.type
_entity_poly.pdbx_seq_one_letter_code
_entity_poly.pdbx_strand_id
1 'polypeptide(L)' 'MGYSAHPTAVIDQACTIGEGTKIWHFSHIMTGAV' A
#
# COMPACT_ATOMS: atom_id res chain seq x y z
N MET A 1 -5.26 5.17 12.78
CA MET A 1 -4.27 5.90 11.96
C MET A 1 -4.00 5.04 10.72
N GLY A 2 -3.84 5.66 9.55
CA GLY A 2 -3.73 4.91 8.28
C GLY A 2 -2.34 4.34 8.01
N TYR A 3 -2.14 3.83 6.79
CA TYR A 3 -0.82 3.53 6.24
C TYR A 3 -0.19 4.79 5.65
N SER A 4 1.13 4.78 5.44
CA SER A 4 1.81 5.77 4.61
C SER A 4 2.29 5.13 3.32
N ALA A 5 2.08 5.81 2.20
CA ALA A 5 2.56 5.38 0.90
C ALA A 5 3.42 6.46 0.26
N HIS A 6 4.58 6.03 -0.23
CA HIS A 6 5.40 6.88 -1.08
C HIS A 6 4.61 7.25 -2.35
N PRO A 7 4.70 8.48 -2.88
CA PRO A 7 3.93 8.91 -4.05
C PRO A 7 4.16 8.09 -5.32
N THR A 8 5.26 7.35 -5.40
CA THR A 8 5.58 6.47 -6.53
C THR A 8 5.05 5.05 -6.38
N ALA A 9 4.42 4.72 -5.25
CA ALA A 9 3.79 3.42 -5.06
C ALA A 9 2.48 3.36 -5.85
N VAL A 10 2.21 2.20 -6.46
CA VAL A 10 0.93 1.90 -7.11
C VAL A 10 0.17 0.96 -6.19
N ILE A 11 -1.07 1.30 -5.86
CA ILE A 11 -1.91 0.52 -4.97
C ILE A 11 -3.23 0.29 -5.70
N ASP A 12 -3.49 -0.96 -6.08
CA ASP A 12 -4.74 -1.35 -6.71
C ASP A 12 -5.87 -1.36 -5.67
N GLN A 13 -7.12 -1.21 -6.13
CA GLN A 13 -8.28 -1.29 -5.25
C GLN A 13 -8.44 -2.70 -4.64
N ALA A 14 -9.15 -2.80 -3.51
CA ALA A 14 -9.43 -4.06 -2.80
C ALA A 14 -8.20 -4.80 -2.24
N CYS A 15 -7.16 -4.07 -1.83
CA CYS A 15 -6.12 -4.56 -0.94
C CYS A 15 -6.45 -4.24 0.53
N THR A 16 -5.93 -5.06 1.45
CA THR A 16 -5.96 -4.78 2.89
C THR A 16 -4.58 -4.29 3.31
N ILE A 17 -4.49 -3.09 3.87
CA ILE A 17 -3.22 -2.55 4.36
C ILE A 17 -3.37 -2.27 5.85
N GLY A 18 -2.56 -2.94 6.67
CA GLY A 18 -2.58 -2.82 8.12
C GLY A 18 -2.17 -1.43 8.61
N GLU A 19 -2.69 -1.04 9.78
CA GLU A 19 -2.30 0.21 10.46
C GLU A 19 -0.79 0.27 10.72
N GLY A 20 -0.19 1.43 10.46
CA GLY A 20 1.26 1.63 10.65
C GLY A 20 2.14 1.08 9.51
N THR A 21 1.56 0.45 8.49
CA THR A 21 2.29 0.00 7.30
C THR A 21 2.92 1.18 6.56
N LYS A 22 4.18 1.01 6.13
CA LYS A 22 4.91 1.97 5.29
C LYS A 22 5.21 1.34 3.94
N ILE A 23 4.65 1.91 2.88
CA ILE A 23 4.85 1.47 1.50
C ILE A 23 5.91 2.37 0.85
N TRP A 24 7.01 1.76 0.44
CA TRP A 24 8.18 2.47 -0.08
C TRP A 24 8.14 2.64 -1.60
N HIS A 25 9.07 3.44 -2.11
CA HIS A 25 9.20 3.74 -3.53
C HIS A 25 9.29 2.46 -4.39
N PHE A 26 8.57 2.48 -5.52
CA PHE A 26 8.50 1.40 -6.51
C PHE A 26 7.81 0.11 -6.05
N SER A 27 6.97 0.20 -5.02
CA SER A 27 6.08 -0.91 -4.63
C SER A 27 4.81 -0.90 -5.48
N HIS A 28 4.37 -2.08 -5.92
CA HIS A 28 3.03 -2.29 -6.49
C HIS A 28 2.25 -3.25 -5.60
N ILE A 29 1.21 -2.74 -4.94
CA ILE A 29 0.30 -3.53 -4.11
C ILE A 29 -0.87 -3.96 -4.99
N MET A 30 -0.90 -5.23 -5.36
CA MET A 30 -1.93 -5.80 -6.22
C MET A 30 -3.21 -6.13 -5.45
N THR A 31 -4.32 -6.20 -6.19
CA THR A 31 -5.62 -6.67 -5.68
C THR A 31 -5.48 -7.96 -4.86
N GLY A 32 -6.03 -7.98 -3.65
CA GLY A 32 -6.01 -9.15 -2.76
C GLY A 32 -4.76 -9.29 -1.88
N ALA A 33 -3.81 -8.36 -1.95
CA ALA A 33 -2.72 -8.28 -0.95
C ALA A 33 -3.27 -7.99 0.46
N VAL A 34 -2.62 -8.57 1.49
CA VAL A 34 -2.93 -8.45 2.92
C VAL A 34 -1.66 -8.14 3.70
#